data_AF-A0A2T6D9E6-F1
#
_entry.id   AF-A0A2T6D9E6-F1
#
_cell.length_a   1.000
_cell.length_b   1.000
_cell.length_c   1.000
_cell.angle_alpha   90.00
_cell.angle_beta   90.00
_cell.angle_gamma   90.00
#
_symmetry.space_group_name_H-M   'P 1'
#
loop_
_entity.id
_entity.type
_entity.pdbx_description
1 polymer ?
#
loop_
_entity_poly.entity_id
_entity_poly.type
_entity_poly.pdbx_seq_one_letter_code
_entity_poly.pdbx_strand_id
1 'polypeptide(L)' 'MKNVLGNARYWVTGTLTATVGVLLARVVAPHAAAGLRVPAALGGEILAIGGLLVICFGVSRRVNRKESADV' A
#
# COMPACT_ATOMS: atom_id res chain seq x y z
N MET A 1 -14.83 21.11 2.83
CA MET A 1 -14.50 19.71 3.17
C MET A 1 -14.10 18.82 1.96
N LYS A 2 -13.88 19.36 0.76
CA LYS A 2 -13.57 18.56 -0.45
C LYS A 2 -12.11 18.05 -0.53
N ASN A 3 -11.16 18.74 0.10
CA ASN A 3 -9.73 18.42 0.03
C ASN A 3 -9.32 17.25 0.95
N VAL A 4 -10.08 17.01 2.03
CA VAL A 4 -9.81 15.92 2.98
C VAL A 4 -10.16 14.56 2.37
N LEU A 5 -11.26 14.50 1.60
CA LEU A 5 -11.77 13.27 1.00
C LEU A 5 -10.84 12.73 -0.10
N GLY A 6 -10.22 13.60 -0.90
CA GLY A 6 -9.21 13.21 -1.88
C GLY A 6 -7.93 12.66 -1.24
N ASN A 7 -7.53 13.23 -0.10
CA ASN A 7 -6.34 12.80 0.64
C ASN A 7 -6.57 11.50 1.42
N ALA A 8 -7.79 11.32 1.95
CA ALA A 8 -8.21 10.09 2.62
C ALA A 8 -8.24 8.91 1.65
N ARG A 9 -8.65 9.11 0.38
CA ARG A 9 -8.71 8.03 -0.61
C ARG A 9 -7.36 7.35 -0.82
N TYR A 10 -6.27 8.10 -1.03
CA TYR A 10 -4.94 7.49 -1.23
C TYR A 10 -4.43 6.75 0.00
N TRP A 11 -4.70 7.28 1.20
CA TRP A 11 -4.39 6.60 2.45
C TRP A 11 -5.18 5.30 2.59
N VAL A 12 -6.51 5.37 2.42
CA VAL A 12 -7.40 4.20 2.55
C VAL A 12 -7.05 3.13 1.51
N THR A 13 -6.84 3.49 0.25
CA THR A 13 -6.49 2.52 -0.80
C THR A 13 -5.10 1.95 -0.60
N GLY A 14 -4.13 2.78 -0.17
CA GLY A 14 -2.77 2.35 0.12
C GLY A 14 -2.70 1.38 1.30
N THR A 15 -3.38 1.70 2.42
CA THR A 15 -3.45 0.83 3.59
C THR A 15 -4.16 -0.47 3.26
N LEU A 16 -5.32 -0.44 2.59
CA LEU A 16 -6.02 -1.66 2.16
C LEU A 16 -5.13 -2.56 1.29
N THR A 17 -4.45 -1.98 0.30
CA THR A 17 -3.57 -2.74 -0.60
C THR A 17 -2.40 -3.36 0.16
N ALA A 18 -1.77 -2.61 1.06
CA ALA A 18 -0.67 -3.10 1.89
C ALA A 18 -1.14 -4.22 2.84
N THR A 19 -2.29 -4.06 3.50
CA THR A 19 -2.85 -5.08 4.40
C THR A 19 -3.20 -6.35 3.65
N VAL A 20 -3.80 -6.25 2.46
CA VAL A 20 -4.10 -7.40 1.59
C VAL A 20 -2.80 -8.10 1.16
N GLY A 21 -1.75 -7.36 0.77
CA GLY A 21 -0.46 -7.95 0.41
C GLY A 21 0.18 -8.74 1.55
N VAL A 22 0.18 -8.17 2.76
CA VAL A 22 0.71 -8.83 3.97
C VAL A 22 -0.11 -10.07 4.33
N LEU A 23 -1.44 -10.00 4.28
CA LEU A 23 -2.32 -11.15 4.49
C LEU A 23 -2.03 -12.28 3.50
N LEU A 24 -1.80 -11.94 2.23
CA LEU A 24 -1.52 -12.91 1.20
C LEU A 24 -0.13 -13.56 1.41
N ALA A 25 0.89 -12.77 1.77
CA ALA A 25 2.23 -13.27 2.05
C ALA A 25 2.30 -14.12 3.34
N ARG A 26 1.57 -13.75 4.39
CA ARG A 26 1.73 -14.34 5.74
C ARG A 26 0.66 -15.33 6.13
N VAL A 27 -0.54 -15.23 5.57
CA VAL A 27 -1.66 -16.13 5.89
C VAL A 27 -1.91 -17.09 4.74
N VAL A 28 -1.95 -16.62 3.50
CA VAL A 28 -2.28 -17.49 2.35
C VAL A 28 -1.07 -18.32 1.91
N ALA A 29 0.11 -17.73 1.80
CA ALA A 29 1.32 -18.43 1.37
C ALA A 29 1.66 -19.69 2.21
N PRO A 30 1.61 -19.72 3.56
CA PRO A 30 1.91 -20.93 4.32
C PRO A 30 0.88 -22.05 4.10
N HIS A 31 -0.35 -21.75 3.69
CA HIS A 31 -1.35 -22.76 3.34
C HIS A 31 -1.30 -23.19 1.87
N ALA A 32 -0.45 -22.57 1.04
CA ALA A 32 -0.26 -22.97 -0.34
C ALA A 32 0.54 -24.28 -0.46
N ALA A 33 0.31 -25.01 -1.56
CA ALA A 33 1.08 -26.20 -1.91
C ALA A 33 2.58 -25.89 -1.97
N ALA A 34 3.44 -26.89 -1.69
CA ALA A 34 4.89 -26.71 -1.54
C ALA A 34 5.55 -25.98 -2.73
N GLY A 35 5.09 -26.22 -3.97
CA GLY A 35 5.60 -25.55 -5.17
C GLY A 35 5.14 -24.10 -5.35
N LEU A 36 4.06 -23.69 -4.68
CA LEU A 36 3.48 -22.34 -4.77
C LEU A 36 3.76 -21.45 -3.55
N ARG A 37 4.28 -22.01 -2.46
CA ARG A 37 4.62 -21.27 -1.23
C ARG A 37 5.57 -20.10 -1.45
N VAL A 38 6.68 -20.33 -2.15
CA VAL A 38 7.71 -19.31 -2.42
C VAL A 38 7.20 -18.20 -3.34
N PRO A 39 6.58 -18.50 -4.51
CA PRO A 39 6.05 -17.44 -5.37
C PRO A 39 4.87 -16.70 -4.74
N ALA A 40 4.03 -17.37 -3.93
CA ALA A 40 2.94 -16.70 -3.20
C ALA A 40 3.45 -15.74 -2.11
N ALA A 41 4.50 -16.13 -1.38
CA ALA A 41 5.14 -15.27 -0.39
C ALA A 41 5.80 -14.04 -1.05
N LEU A 42 6.58 -14.25 -2.11
CA LEU A 42 7.21 -13.17 -2.88
C LEU A 42 6.16 -12.25 -3.52
N GLY A 43 5.10 -12.81 -4.10
CA GLY A 43 4.01 -12.03 -4.68
C GLY A 43 3.31 -11.15 -3.65
N GLY A 44 3.05 -11.66 -2.45
CA GLY A 44 2.46 -10.89 -1.37
C GLY A 44 3.39 -9.78 -0.84
N GLU A 45 4.69 -10.03 -0.73
CA GLU A 45 5.68 -9.03 -0.33
C GLU A 45 5.78 -7.89 -1.37
N ILE A 46 5.83 -8.21 -2.66
CA ILE A 46 5.82 -7.20 -3.75
C ILE A 46 4.54 -6.36 -3.69
N LEU A 47 3.39 -7.00 -3.46
CA LEU A 47 2.12 -6.30 -3.33
C LEU A 47 2.10 -5.37 -2.11
N ALA A 48 2.67 -5.82 -0.98
CA ALA A 48 2.80 -5.01 0.23
C ALA A 48 3.71 -3.78 0.01
N ILE A 49 4.85 -3.97 -0.65
CA ILE A 49 5.75 -2.88 -1.06
C ILE A 49 5.02 -1.91 -2.00
N GLY A 50 4.26 -2.43 -2.97
CA GLY A 50 3.42 -1.62 -3.86
C GLY A 50 2.40 -0.78 -3.10
N GLY A 51 1.70 -1.36 -2.12
CA GLY A 51 0.79 -0.64 -1.24
C GLY A 51 1.50 0.46 -0.44
N LEU A 52 2.69 0.19 0.09
CA LEU A 52 3.51 1.18 0.79
C LEU A 52 3.94 2.34 -0.13
N LEU A 53 4.33 2.05 -1.37
CA LEU A 53 4.70 3.07 -2.35
C LEU A 53 3.51 3.99 -2.68
N VAL A 54 2.30 3.45 -2.77
CA VAL A 54 1.07 4.26 -2.96
C VAL A 54 0.85 5.21 -1.78
N ILE A 55 1.07 4.75 -0.54
CA ILE A 55 0.98 5.59 0.66
C ILE A 55 2.06 6.68 0.61
N CYS A 56 3.32 6.33 0.36
CA CYS A 56 4.44 7.27 0.27
C CYS A 56 4.19 8.33 -0.81
N PHE A 57 3.69 7.94 -1.98
CA PHE A 57 3.38 8.87 -3.06
C PHE A 57 2.23 9.83 -2.67
N GLY A 58 1.20 9.32 -2.00
CA GLY A 58 0.11 10.13 -1.46
C GLY A 58 0.59 11.13 -0.39
N VAL A 59 1.51 10.73 0.47
CA VAL A 59 2.11 11.61 1.51
C VAL A 59 3.04 12.65 0.88
N SER A 60 3.96 12.26 -0.01
CA SER A 60 4.88 13.20 -0.69
C SER A 60 4.12 14.25 -1.48
N ARG A 61 3.04 13.87 -2.17
CA ARG A 61 2.18 14.83 -2.88
C ARG A 61 1.52 15.82 -1.92
N ARG A 62 1.16 15.41 -0.70
CA ARG A 62 0.59 16.30 0.32
C ARG A 62 1.63 17.26 0.89
N VAL A 63 2.84 16.78 1.16
CA VAL A 63 3.94 17.59 1.72
C VAL A 63 4.35 18.67 0.71
N ASN A 64 4.61 18.31 -0.55
CA ASN A 64 4.96 19.29 -1.59
C ASN A 64 3.85 20.33 -1.83
N ARG A 65 2.57 19.93 -1.72
CA ARG A 65 1.44 20.86 -1.90
C ARG A 65 1.25 21.81 -0.72
N LYS A 66 1.75 21.48 0.48
CA LYS A 66 1.81 22.39 1.61
C LYS A 66 2.94 23.40 1.45
N GLU A 67 4.11 22.93 1.00
CA GLU A 67 5.27 23.79 0.77
C GLU A 67 4.98 24.91 -0.24
N SER A 68 4.30 24.61 -1.36
CA SER A 68 3.93 25.64 -2.35
C SER A 68 2.77 26.56 -1.95
N ALA A 69 2.10 26.33 -0.81
CA ALA A 69 1.01 27.17 -0.33
C ALA A 69 1.46 28.15 0.76
N ASP A 70 2.68 27.99 1.29
CA ASP A 70 3.32 28.86 2.27
C ASP A 70 4.30 29.87 1.63
N VAL A 71 4.41 29.89 0.29
CA VAL A 71 5.24 30.82 -0.50
C VAL A 71 4.37 31.85 -1.21
#